data_AF-X1BNQ4-F1
#
_entry.id   AF-X1BNQ4-F1
#
_cell.length_a   1.000
_cell.length_b   1.000
_cell.length_c   1.000
_cell.angle_alpha   90.00
_cell.angle_beta   90.00
_cell.angle_gamma   90.00
#
_symmetry.space_group_name_H-M   'P 1'
#
loop_
_entity.id
_entity.type
_entity.pdbx_description
1 polymer ?
#
loop_
_entity_poly.entity_id
_entity_poly.type
_entity_poly.pdbx_seq_one_letter_code
_entity_poly.pdbx_strand_id
1 'polypeptide(L)'
;MFRGVNQEKFRVETVQSKPVYIEGVSYLEIWGRVWNLWPVILLIWGIKEIWQNKSIFFGVILIAIGTVFLAKYFFDFVISEDIWKFWPILIIALGIDQIFKSFGGVRAKAKRKMKEEEI
;
A
#
# COMPACT_ATOMS: atom_id res chain seq x y z
N MET A 1 32.96 41.50 1.65
CA MET A 1 33.86 41.31 2.80
C MET A 1 34.07 39.81 3.01
N PHE A 2 34.97 39.17 2.24
CA PHE A 2 35.40 37.78 2.46
C PHE A 2 36.89 37.69 2.14
N ARG A 3 37.73 38.13 3.08
CA ARG A 3 39.19 37.97 3.03
C ARG A 3 39.54 36.84 4.00
N GLY A 4 39.94 35.68 3.48
CA GLY A 4 40.48 34.60 4.32
C GLY A 4 40.21 33.14 3.90
N VAL A 5 39.47 32.87 2.82
CA VAL A 5 39.24 31.47 2.42
C VAL A 5 40.44 30.96 1.60
N ASN A 6 41.31 30.19 2.25
CA ASN A 6 42.43 29.51 1.61
C ASN A 6 41.91 28.35 0.73
N GLN A 7 41.97 28.56 -0.58
CA GLN A 7 41.40 27.68 -1.62
C GLN A 7 42.09 26.32 -1.70
N GLU A 8 43.33 26.20 -1.23
CA GLU A 8 44.08 24.95 -1.23
C GLU A 8 43.55 23.98 -0.16
N LYS A 9 43.11 24.52 0.98
CA LYS A 9 42.49 23.74 2.07
C LYS A 9 41.13 23.15 1.65
N PHE A 10 40.35 23.89 0.86
CA PHE A 10 39.07 23.41 0.33
C PHE A 10 39.23 22.30 -0.71
N ARG A 11 40.30 22.35 -1.52
CA ARG A 11 40.57 21.32 -2.53
C ARG A 11 40.98 19.99 -1.88
N VAL A 12 41.76 20.00 -0.80
CA VAL A 12 42.19 18.76 -0.14
C VAL A 12 41.06 18.06 0.63
N GLU A 13 40.10 18.80 1.20
CA GLU A 13 38.93 18.20 1.89
C GLU A 13 37.93 17.57 0.91
N THR A 14 37.73 18.16 -0.27
CA THR A 14 36.83 17.58 -1.29
C THR A 14 37.40 16.33 -1.96
N VAL A 15 38.73 16.28 -2.18
CA VAL A 15 39.42 15.15 -2.85
C VAL A 15 39.57 13.94 -1.92
N GLN A 16 39.54 14.12 -0.60
CA GLN A 16 39.63 13.04 0.39
C GLN A 16 38.24 12.59 0.91
N SER A 17 37.18 12.84 0.14
CA SER A 17 35.84 12.31 0.42
C SER A 17 35.84 10.80 0.21
N LYS A 18 36.32 10.04 1.20
CA LYS A 18 36.03 8.60 1.29
C LYS A 18 34.52 8.42 1.09
N PRO A 19 34.05 7.47 0.27
CA PRO A 19 32.63 7.26 0.11
C PRO A 19 32.04 6.97 1.49
N VAL A 20 31.35 7.96 2.06
CA VAL A 20 30.53 7.77 3.24
C VAL A 20 29.43 6.86 2.73
N TYR A 21 29.48 5.58 3.11
CA TYR A 21 28.36 4.68 2.91
C TYR A 21 27.20 5.27 3.71
N ILE A 22 26.36 6.06 3.03
CA ILE A 22 25.22 6.73 3.62
C ILE A 22 24.27 5.60 4.02
N GLU A 23 24.14 5.30 5.32
CA GLU A 23 23.20 4.30 5.84
C GLU A 23 21.76 4.52 5.33
N GLY A 24 21.46 5.73 4.86
CA GLY A 24 20.22 6.08 4.18
C GLY A 24 19.93 5.31 2.87
N VAL A 25 20.94 4.83 2.14
CA VAL A 25 20.71 4.05 0.89
C VAL A 25 20.11 2.69 1.22
N SER A 26 20.59 2.04 2.28
CA SER A 26 20.08 0.76 2.78
C SER A 26 18.61 0.87 3.23
N TYR A 27 18.24 1.98 3.87
CA TYR A 27 16.86 2.25 4.28
C TYR A 27 15.92 2.23 3.07
N LEU A 28 16.25 2.97 2.00
CA LEU A 28 15.42 3.05 0.79
C LEU A 28 15.23 1.70 0.11
N GLU A 29 16.27 0.87 0.06
CA GLU A 29 16.20 -0.49 -0.49
C GLU A 29 15.30 -1.42 0.33
N ILE A 30 15.31 -1.29 1.66
CA ILE A 30 14.44 -2.06 2.55
C ILE A 30 12.98 -1.64 2.34
N TRP A 31 12.70 -0.34 2.26
CA TRP A 31 11.35 0.16 2.01
C TRP A 31 10.81 -0.27 0.65
N GLY A 32 11.62 -0.22 -0.40
CA GLY A 32 11.21 -0.70 -1.72
C GLY A 32 10.73 -2.15 -1.69
N ARG A 33 11.43 -3.03 -0.96
CA ARG A 33 11.02 -4.42 -0.76
C ARG A 33 9.74 -4.57 0.06
N VAL A 34 9.55 -3.75 1.11
CA VAL A 34 8.33 -3.77 1.93
C VAL A 34 7.13 -3.32 1.11
N TRP A 35 7.27 -2.23 0.35
CA TRP A 35 6.25 -1.77 -0.57
C TRP A 35 5.86 -2.91 -1.51
N ASN A 36 6.85 -3.67 -2.02
CA ASN A 36 6.68 -4.83 -2.92
C ASN A 36 5.74 -5.94 -2.45
N LEU A 37 5.40 -5.98 -1.16
CA LEU A 37 4.59 -7.06 -0.57
C LEU A 37 3.08 -6.77 -0.53
N TRP A 38 2.60 -5.66 -1.10
CA TRP A 38 1.16 -5.33 -1.10
C TRP A 38 0.24 -6.40 -1.72
N PRO A 39 0.61 -7.19 -2.76
CA PRO A 39 -0.27 -8.23 -3.29
C PRO A 39 -0.58 -9.31 -2.26
N VAL A 40 0.35 -9.55 -1.32
CA VAL A 40 0.16 -10.50 -0.21
C VAL A 40 -0.92 -9.99 0.76
N ILE A 41 -0.97 -8.69 1.01
CA ILE A 41 -2.00 -8.07 1.85
C ILE A 41 -3.38 -8.29 1.24
N LEU A 42 -3.52 -8.15 -0.09
CA LEU A 42 -4.79 -8.45 -0.77
C LEU A 42 -5.21 -9.91 -0.59
N LEU A 43 -4.27 -10.85 -0.68
CA LEU A 43 -4.56 -12.27 -0.48
C LEU A 43 -5.05 -12.55 0.94
N ILE A 44 -4.32 -12.07 1.96
CA ILE A 44 -4.71 -12.25 3.37
C ILE A 44 -6.08 -11.63 3.62
N TRP A 45 -6.32 -10.44 3.08
CA TRP A 45 -7.58 -9.72 3.28
C TRP A 45 -8.74 -10.35 2.51
N GLY A 46 -8.50 -10.83 1.30
CA GLY A 46 -9.48 -11.62 0.52
C GLY A 46 -9.88 -12.90 1.24
N ILE A 47 -8.92 -13.64 1.81
CA ILE A 47 -9.18 -14.83 2.63
C ILE A 47 -10.00 -14.45 3.87
N LYS A 48 -9.64 -13.37 4.56
CA LYS A 48 -10.39 -12.87 5.72
C LYS A 48 -11.84 -12.52 5.37
N GLU A 49 -12.07 -11.87 4.23
CA GLU A 49 -13.43 -11.49 3.78
C GLU A 49 -14.28 -12.74 3.46
N ILE A 50 -13.71 -13.78 2.85
CA ILE A 50 -14.38 -15.07 2.63
C ILE A 50 -14.76 -15.68 3.98
N TRP A 51 -13.85 -15.69 4.95
CA TRP A 51 -14.10 -16.31 6.25
C TRP A 51 -15.16 -15.56 7.07
N GLN A 52 -15.29 -14.25 6.87
CA GLN A 52 -16.32 -13.44 7.50
C GLN A 52 -17.70 -13.54 6.83
N ASN A 53 -17.86 -14.32 5.76
CA ASN A 53 -19.14 -14.55 5.04
C ASN A 53 -19.88 -13.26 4.61
N LYS A 54 -19.20 -12.11 4.58
CA LYS A 54 -19.81 -10.84 4.18
C LYS A 54 -20.11 -10.79 2.69
N SER A 55 -19.17 -11.23 1.86
CA SER A 55 -19.31 -11.30 0.41
C SER A 55 -18.23 -12.19 -0.20
N ILE A 56 -18.58 -13.45 -0.44
CA ILE A 56 -17.71 -14.44 -1.10
C ILE A 56 -17.24 -13.92 -2.47
N PHE A 57 -18.11 -13.27 -3.23
CA PHE A 57 -17.77 -12.67 -4.53
C PHE A 57 -16.61 -11.66 -4.43
N PHE A 58 -16.64 -10.79 -3.43
CA PHE A 58 -15.61 -9.77 -3.24
C PHE A 58 -14.27 -10.41 -2.83
N GLY A 59 -14.30 -11.37 -1.91
CA GLY A 59 -13.12 -12.12 -1.49
C GLY A 59 -12.48 -12.91 -2.62
N VAL A 60 -13.27 -13.56 -3.49
CA VAL A 60 -12.75 -14.30 -4.66
C VAL A 60 -12.10 -13.36 -5.67
N ILE A 61 -12.71 -12.20 -5.94
CA ILE A 61 -12.12 -11.18 -6.83
C ILE A 61 -10.78 -10.66 -6.27
N LEU A 62 -10.73 -10.36 -4.97
CA LEU A 62 -9.50 -9.93 -4.29
C LEU A 62 -8.39 -10.97 -4.40
N ILE A 63 -8.73 -12.25 -4.17
CA ILE A 63 -7.75 -13.34 -4.29
C ILE A 63 -7.30 -13.47 -5.72
N ALA A 64 -8.20 -13.47 -6.71
CA ALA A 64 -7.84 -13.58 -8.12
C ALA A 64 -6.88 -12.45 -8.56
N ILE A 65 -7.20 -11.20 -8.20
CA ILE A 65 -6.34 -10.05 -8.49
C ILE A 65 -5.00 -10.20 -7.77
N GLY A 66 -5.00 -10.49 -6.47
CA GLY A 66 -3.78 -10.70 -5.69
C GLY A 66 -2.89 -11.80 -6.27
N THR A 67 -3.47 -12.92 -6.70
CA THR A 67 -2.77 -14.04 -7.33
C THR A 67 -2.19 -13.66 -8.69
N VAL A 68 -2.92 -12.95 -9.55
CA VAL A 68 -2.40 -12.47 -10.84
C VAL A 68 -1.21 -11.51 -10.64
N PHE A 69 -1.33 -10.59 -9.69
CA PHE A 69 -0.24 -9.68 -9.34
C PHE A 69 0.95 -10.40 -8.71
N LEU A 70 0.70 -11.44 -7.91
CA LEU A 70 1.76 -12.23 -7.29
C LEU A 70 2.46 -13.14 -8.32
N ALA A 71 1.71 -13.67 -9.30
CA ALA A 71 2.23 -14.49 -10.39
C ALA A 71 3.30 -13.76 -11.21
N LYS A 72 3.24 -12.42 -11.32
CA LYS A 72 4.33 -11.61 -11.88
C LYS A 72 5.69 -11.95 -11.27
N TYR A 73 5.75 -12.14 -9.95
CA TYR A 73 7.00 -12.41 -9.24
C TYR A 73 7.53 -13.82 -9.51
N PHE A 74 6.68 -14.76 -9.89
CA PHE A 74 7.05 -16.15 -10.15
C PHE A 74 7.35 -16.43 -11.63
N PHE A 75 6.67 -15.76 -12.55
CA PHE A 75 6.73 -16.04 -13.98
C PHE A 75 7.49 -14.99 -14.80
N ASP A 76 8.11 -14.00 -14.14
CA ASP A 76 8.87 -12.90 -14.78
C ASP A 76 8.11 -12.20 -15.92
N PHE A 77 6.78 -12.17 -15.82
CA PHE A 77 5.95 -11.46 -16.80
C PHE A 77 6.34 -9.97 -16.79
N VAL A 78 6.71 -9.44 -17.95
CA VAL A 78 6.99 -8.02 -18.18
C VAL A 78 5.68 -7.22 -18.08
N ILE A 79 5.22 -7.06 -16.84
CA ILE A 79 4.06 -6.25 -16.47
C ILE A 79 4.63 -4.89 -16.11
N SER A 80 4.27 -3.88 -16.90
CA SER A 80 4.73 -2.50 -16.74
C SER A 80 4.72 -2.06 -15.28
N GLU A 81 5.79 -1.40 -14.85
CA GLU A 81 5.90 -0.82 -13.50
C GLU A 81 4.78 0.17 -13.18
N ASP A 82 4.10 0.70 -14.21
CA ASP A 82 2.94 1.57 -14.03
C ASP A 82 1.77 0.87 -13.36
N ILE A 83 1.55 -0.41 -13.63
CA ILE A 83 0.47 -1.21 -13.01
C ILE A 83 0.69 -1.32 -11.50
N TRP A 84 1.95 -1.23 -11.10
CA TRP A 84 2.43 -1.28 -9.74
C TRP A 84 2.10 0.00 -8.94
N LYS A 85 1.82 1.12 -9.62
CA LYS A 85 1.42 2.41 -9.01
C LYS A 85 -0.07 2.48 -8.66
N PHE A 86 -0.89 1.49 -9.08
CA PHE A 86 -2.35 1.50 -8.87
C PHE A 86 -2.79 0.93 -7.52
N TRP A 87 -1.88 0.47 -6.66
CA TRP A 87 -2.24 0.02 -5.31
C TRP A 87 -3.03 1.06 -4.47
N PRO A 88 -2.84 2.40 -4.58
CA PRO A 88 -3.64 3.36 -3.83
C PRO A 88 -5.11 3.36 -4.24
N ILE A 89 -5.41 3.09 -5.53
CA ILE A 89 -6.78 2.96 -6.03
C ILE A 89 -7.52 1.86 -5.27
N LEU A 90 -6.84 0.75 -4.96
CA LEU A 90 -7.44 -0.35 -4.23
C LEU A 90 -7.82 0.12 -2.83
N ILE A 91 -6.89 0.72 -2.08
CA ILE A 91 -7.18 1.25 -0.73
C ILE A 91 -8.36 2.22 -0.73
N ILE A 92 -8.43 3.10 -1.72
CA ILE A 92 -9.56 4.03 -1.86
C ILE A 92 -10.86 3.27 -2.08
N ALA A 93 -10.89 2.29 -3.00
CA ALA A 93 -12.07 1.45 -3.24
C ALA A 93 -12.51 0.68 -2.00
N LEU A 94 -11.55 0.15 -1.21
CA LEU A 94 -11.83 -0.55 0.04
C LEU A 94 -12.42 0.38 1.11
N GLY A 95 -11.82 1.57 1.26
CA GLY A 95 -12.31 2.58 2.19
C GLY A 95 -13.74 3.00 1.85
N ILE A 96 -14.03 3.17 0.55
CA ILE A 96 -15.36 3.51 0.06
C ILE A 96 -16.38 2.39 0.36
N ASP A 97 -16.06 1.12 0.04
CA ASP A 97 -16.95 -0.02 0.31
C ASP A 97 -17.29 -0.12 1.82
N GLN A 98 -16.30 0.11 2.69
CA GLN A 98 -16.49 0.09 4.13
C GLN A 98 -17.42 1.22 4.62
N ILE A 99 -17.31 2.41 4.04
CA ILE A 99 -18.20 3.53 4.35
C ILE A 99 -19.63 3.20 3.89
N PHE A 100 -19.83 2.71 2.67
CA PHE A 100 -21.17 2.34 2.17
C PHE A 100 -21.84 1.24 3.00
N LYS A 101 -21.09 0.21 3.42
CA LYS A 101 -21.59 -0.84 4.33
C LYS A 101 -22.03 -0.27 5.69
N SER A 102 -21.28 0.70 6.23
CA SER A 102 -21.60 1.35 7.51
C SER A 102 -22.90 2.17 7.44
N PHE A 103 -23.06 2.98 6.38
CA PHE A 103 -24.26 3.81 6.19
C PHE A 103 -25.53 2.98 5.93
N GLY A 104 -25.44 1.87 5.19
CA GLY A 104 -26.57 0.98 4.95
C GLY A 104 -27.08 0.29 6.22
N GLY A 105 -26.18 -0.15 7.10
CA GLY A 105 -26.51 -0.84 8.34
C GLY A 105 -27.20 0.04 9.39
N VAL A 106 -26.78 1.30 9.52
CA VAL A 106 -27.39 2.26 10.48
C VAL A 106 -28.84 2.56 10.10
N ARG A 107 -29.12 2.74 8.79
CA ARG A 107 -30.46 3.04 8.28
C ARG A 107 -31.42 1.86 8.46
N ALA A 108 -30.94 0.64 8.27
CA ALA A 108 -31.72 -0.59 8.50
C ALA A 108 -32.07 -0.79 9.98
N LYS A 109 -31.15 -0.47 10.91
CA LYS A 109 -31.39 -0.58 12.36
C LYS A 109 -32.39 0.46 12.87
N ALA A 110 -32.32 1.69 12.36
CA ALA A 110 -33.26 2.76 12.73
C ALA A 110 -34.71 2.42 12.31
N LYS A 111 -34.89 1.86 11.11
CA LYS A 111 -36.21 1.51 10.57
C LYS A 111 -36.88 0.34 11.31
N ARG A 112 -36.11 -0.53 11.99
CA ARG A 112 -36.67 -1.60 12.84
C ARG A 112 -37.14 -1.08 14.19
N LYS A 113 -36.38 -0.19 14.84
CA LYS A 113 -36.75 0.38 16.13
C LYS A 113 -38.06 1.18 16.08
N MET A 114 -38.25 1.98 15.03
CA MET A 114 -39.48 2.77 14.87
C MET A 114 -40.73 1.90 14.68
N LYS A 115 -40.58 0.73 14.05
CA LYS A 115 -41.70 -0.21 13.82
C LYS A 115 -42.06 -1.03 15.07
N GLU A 116 -41.16 -1.11 16.04
CA GLU A 116 -41.33 -1.86 17.30
C GLU A 116 -41.91 -0.96 18.40
N GLU A 117 -41.75 0.37 18.28
CA GLU A 117 -42.37 1.39 19.14
C GLU A 117 -43.79 1.79 18.68
N GLU A 118 -44.18 1.44 17.45
CA GLU A 118 -45.53 1.67 16.90
C GLU A 118 -46.54 0.53 17.18
N ILE A 119 -46.15 -0.53 17.91
CA ILE A 119 -47.00 -1.70 18.26
C ILE A 119 -47.34 -1.70 19.74
#